data_AF-A0A9C7RL89-F1
#
_entry.id   AF-A0A9C7RL89-F1
#
_cell.length_a   1.000
_cell.length_b   1.000
_cell.length_c   1.000
_cell.angle_alpha   90.00
_cell.angle_beta   90.00
_cell.angle_gamma   90.00
#
_symmetry.space_group_name_H-M   'P 1'
#
loop_
_entity.id
_entity.type
_entity.pdbx_description
1 polymer ?
#
loop_
_entity_poly.entity_id
_entity_poly.type
_entity_poly.pdbx_seq_one_letter_code
_entity_poly.pdbx_strand_id
1 'polypeptide(L)' 'MRVKLPERDVEVYRGIVGEYVDVLKEEAKDLKGLKVIHVNSTSYGGGVAELLKGLVPLMRSLGLKAEW' A
#
# COMPACT_ATOMS: atom_id res chain seq x y z
N MET A 1 -5.17 -3.38 -17.52
CA MET A 1 -5.78 -4.45 -16.71
C MET A 1 -5.43 -4.18 -15.27
N ARG A 2 -6.40 -4.21 -14.35
CA ARG A 2 -6.15 -3.93 -12.92
C ARG A 2 -5.65 -5.21 -12.25
N VAL A 3 -4.55 -5.12 -11.51
CA VAL A 3 -3.97 -6.26 -10.80
C VAL A 3 -4.83 -6.55 -9.55
N LYS A 4 -5.30 -7.79 -9.42
CA LYS A 4 -6.00 -8.24 -8.20
C LYS A 4 -4.98 -8.46 -7.10
N LEU A 5 -5.19 -7.81 -5.96
CA LEU A 5 -4.29 -7.82 -4.81
C LEU A 5 -5.08 -8.15 -3.55
N PRO A 6 -4.46 -8.81 -2.55
CA PRO A 6 -5.10 -9.07 -1.27
C PRO A 6 -5.30 -7.77 -0.48
N GLU A 7 -6.14 -7.82 0.54
CA GLU A 7 -6.17 -6.78 1.56
C GLU A 7 -5.02 -6.98 2.54
N ARG A 8 -4.45 -5.88 3.01
CA ARG A 8 -3.41 -5.89 4.05
C ARG A 8 -3.47 -4.59 4.82
N ASP A 9 -3.56 -4.69 6.14
CA ASP A 9 -3.51 -3.56 7.05
C ASP A 9 -2.07 -3.31 7.51
N VAL A 10 -1.67 -2.05 7.63
CA VAL A 10 -0.39 -1.66 8.24
C VAL A 10 -0.26 -2.14 9.69
N GLU A 11 -1.37 -2.37 10.40
CA GLU A 11 -1.39 -2.88 11.78
C GLU A 11 -0.65 -4.21 11.97
N VAL A 12 -0.60 -5.05 10.93
CA VAL A 12 0.13 -6.33 11.02
C VAL A 12 1.63 -6.13 11.26
N TYR A 13 2.16 -4.93 10.98
CA TYR A 13 3.56 -4.56 11.20
C TYR A 13 3.83 -3.93 12.56
N ARG A 14 2.82 -3.72 13.42
CA ARG A 14 3.00 -3.10 14.74
C ARG A 14 4.01 -3.87 15.61
N GLY A 15 4.04 -5.20 15.53
CA GLY A 15 5.03 -6.01 16.26
C GLY A 15 6.48 -5.81 15.80
N ILE A 16 6.71 -5.19 14.63
CA ILE A 16 8.03 -4.95 14.05
C ILE A 16 8.43 -3.48 14.22
N VAL A 17 7.51 -2.55 13.96
CA VAL A 17 7.81 -1.10 13.92
C VAL A 17 7.15 -0.30 15.06
N GLY A 18 6.35 -0.93 15.92
CA GLY A 18 5.78 -0.28 17.10
C GLY A 18 4.92 0.96 16.79
N GLU A 19 5.21 2.05 17.48
CA GLU A 19 4.48 3.33 17.40
C GLU A 19 4.55 4.00 16.02
N TYR A 20 5.50 3.61 15.17
CA TYR A 20 5.58 4.13 13.80
C TYR A 20 4.35 3.78 12.96
N VAL A 21 3.56 2.76 13.34
CA VAL A 21 2.25 2.51 12.72
C VAL A 21 1.30 3.69 12.95
N ASP A 22 1.30 4.26 14.15
CA ASP A 22 0.42 5.38 14.49
C ASP A 22 0.89 6.66 13.79
N VAL A 23 2.20 6.90 13.75
CA VAL A 23 2.79 8.00 12.98
C VAL A 23 2.40 7.90 11.50
N LEU A 24 2.55 6.74 10.88
CA LEU A 24 2.18 6.53 9.47
C LEU A 24 0.68 6.76 9.22
N LYS A 25 -0.18 6.32 10.15
CA LYS A 25 -1.62 6.55 10.07
C LYS A 25 -1.99 8.03 10.21
N GLU A 26 -1.29 8.76 11.07
CA GLU A 26 -1.49 10.20 11.26
C GLU A 26 -1.14 10.97 9.98
N GLU A 27 0.06 10.75 9.45
CA GLU A 27 0.54 11.40 8.21
C GLU A 27 -0.34 11.07 7.00
N ALA A 28 -0.92 9.86 6.95
CA ALA A 28 -1.79 9.47 5.86
C ALA A 28 -3.18 10.15 5.87
N LYS A 29 -3.59 10.79 6.98
CA LYS A 29 -4.92 11.41 7.08
C LYS A 29 -5.16 12.46 6.00
N ASP A 30 -4.15 13.29 5.73
CA ASP A 30 -4.24 14.37 4.74
C ASP A 30 -4.28 13.84 3.30
N LEU A 31 -3.90 12.58 3.10
CA LEU A 31 -3.89 11.90 1.80
C LEU A 31 -5.14 11.05 1.56
N LYS A 32 -6.06 10.99 2.53
CA LYS A 32 -7.24 10.12 2.48
C LYS A 32 -8.10 10.43 1.27
N GLY A 33 -8.44 9.38 0.52
CA GLY A 33 -9.29 9.46 -0.66
C GLY A 33 -8.57 9.87 -1.95
N LEU A 34 -7.30 10.26 -1.90
CA LEU A 34 -6.50 10.52 -3.09
C LEU A 34 -6.38 9.26 -3.95
N LYS A 35 -6.41 9.45 -5.27
CA LYS A 35 -6.26 8.39 -6.25
C LYS A 35 -4.79 8.30 -6.69
N VAL A 36 -4.19 7.14 -6.53
CA VAL A 36 -2.80 6.87 -6.93
C VAL A 36 -2.78 5.68 -7.88
N ILE A 37 -2.15 5.85 -9.04
CA ILE A 37 -2.05 4.80 -10.07
C ILE A 37 -0.59 4.45 -10.27
N HIS A 38 -0.23 3.20 -10.02
CA HIS A 38 1.08 2.65 -10.34
C HIS A 38 1.06 2.04 -11.73
N VAL A 39 2.04 2.39 -12.56
CA VAL A 39 2.22 1.82 -13.91
C VAL A 39 3.65 1.31 -14.01
N ASN A 40 3.81 0.08 -14.48
CA ASN A 40 5.13 -0.53 -14.71
C ASN A 40 5.08 -1.49 -15.90
N SER A 41 6.20 -2.17 -16.18
CA SER A 41 6.35 -3.04 -17.35
C SER A 41 5.74 -4.44 -17.21
N THR A 42 5.53 -4.93 -15.98
CA THR A 42 4.98 -6.28 -15.73
C THR A 42 4.34 -6.40 -14.34
N SER A 43 3.22 -7.12 -14.24
CA SER A 43 2.59 -7.49 -12.96
C SER A 43 3.15 -8.79 -12.34
N TYR A 44 4.07 -9.45 -13.05
CA TYR A 44 4.69 -10.71 -12.64
C TYR A 44 6.21 -10.68 -12.85
N GLY A 45 6.92 -11.27 -11.89
CA GLY A 45 8.39 -11.37 -11.93
C GLY A 45 9.08 -10.05 -11.65
N GLY A 46 10.25 -10.13 -11.00
CA GLY A 46 11.08 -8.97 -10.68
C GLY A 46 10.66 -8.20 -9.42
N GLY A 47 11.58 -7.39 -8.91
CA GLY A 47 11.44 -6.72 -7.62
C GLY A 47 10.34 -5.66 -7.56
N VAL A 48 10.09 -4.93 -8.66
CA VAL A 48 9.01 -3.92 -8.68
C VAL A 48 7.64 -4.58 -8.58
N ALA A 49 7.43 -5.69 -9.28
CA ALA A 49 6.18 -6.43 -9.19
C ALA A 49 5.98 -7.03 -7.79
N GLU A 50 7.05 -7.50 -7.15
CA GLU A 50 6.99 -7.99 -5.77
C GLU A 50 6.68 -6.87 -4.77
N LEU A 51 7.33 -5.71 -4.92
CA LEU A 51 7.10 -4.53 -4.08
C LEU A 51 5.65 -4.05 -4.16
N LEU A 52 5.11 -3.87 -5.37
CA LEU A 52 3.77 -3.33 -5.56
C LEU A 52 2.67 -4.28 -5.06
N LYS A 53 2.93 -5.60 -5.01
CA LYS A 53 2.01 -6.58 -4.36
C LYS A 53 1.85 -6.33 -2.86
N GLY A 54 2.87 -5.78 -2.20
CA GLY A 54 2.81 -5.41 -0.78
C GLY A 54 2.39 -3.96 -0.57
N LEU A 55 2.96 -3.03 -1.34
CA LEU A 55 2.80 -1.59 -1.15
C LEU A 55 1.37 -1.12 -1.43
N VAL A 56 0.77 -1.55 -2.55
CA VAL A 56 -0.55 -1.06 -2.95
C VAL A 56 -1.64 -1.42 -1.93
N PRO A 57 -1.72 -2.66 -1.39
CA PRO A 57 -2.62 -2.97 -0.29
C PRO A 57 -2.41 -2.10 0.96
N LEU A 58 -1.15 -1.82 1.33
CA LEU A 58 -0.86 -0.98 2.49
C LEU A 58 -1.34 0.46 2.29
N MET A 59 -1.13 1.03 1.09
CA MET A 59 -1.67 2.34 0.73
C MET A 59 -3.20 2.36 0.83
N ARG A 60 -3.88 1.28 0.41
CA ARG A 60 -5.34 1.15 0.56
C ARG A 60 -5.78 1.15 2.03
N SER A 61 -5.05 0.43 2.90
CA SER A 61 -5.35 0.41 4.34
C SER A 61 -5.20 1.77 5.02
N LEU A 62 -4.36 2.64 4.46
CA LEU A 62 -4.18 4.03 4.89
C LEU A 62 -5.22 4.99 4.31
N GLY A 63 -6.22 4.48 3.56
CA GLY A 63 -7.31 5.26 3.02
C GLY A 63 -7.07 5.87 1.64
N LEU A 64 -5.98 5.53 0.96
CA LEU A 64 -5.76 5.92 -0.43
C LEU A 64 -6.54 5.01 -1.40
N LYS A 65 -7.02 5.58 -2.50
CA LYS A 65 -7.60 4.83 -3.62
C LYS A 65 -6.49 4.38 -4.57
N ALA A 66 -5.59 3.53 -4.06
CA ALA A 66 -4.41 3.07 -4.80
C ALA A 66 -4.74 1.91 -5.76
N GLU A 67 -4.24 1.99 -6.99
CA GLU A 67 -4.40 0.98 -8.03
C GLU A 67 -3.07 0.68 -8.71
N TRP A 68 -2.99 -0.54 -9.25
CA TRP A 68 -1.91 -1.03 -10.08
C TRP A 68 -2.53 -1.89 -11.18
#